data_AF-A0A813E3E6-F1
#
_entry.id   AF-A0A813E3E6-F1
#
_cell.length_a   1.000
_cell.length_b   1.000
_cell.length_c   1.000
_cell.angle_alpha   90.00
_cell.angle_beta   90.00
_cell.angle_gamma   90.00
#
_symmetry.space_group_name_H-M   'P 1'
#
loop_
_entity.id
_entity.type
_entity.pdbx_description
1 polymer ?
#
loop_
_entity_poly.entity_id
_entity_poly.type
_entity_poly.pdbx_seq_one_letter_code
_entity_poly.pdbx_strand_id
1 'polypeptide(L)'
;MANHPLKLMKGFKDKRGKVFYGVCDVLDVKRPSAFILENVKGLLRHDEGKTLDTILKTLRGIGDGAYAIDVKLINTQDHGVPQNRERVYFVGIRKDVLHKTAKFSWPEPLVRPSIEKFLDRRDRVATLSDLPPTSSGTAHRNVKTVVK
;
A
#
# COMPACT_ATOMS: atom_id res chain seq x y z
N MET A 1 -28.01 -7.11 -25.38
CA MET A 1 -27.50 -5.73 -25.34
C MET A 1 -26.85 -5.47 -23.99
N ALA A 2 -25.53 -5.50 -23.93
CA ALA A 2 -24.74 -4.88 -22.87
C ALA A 2 -23.47 -4.37 -23.54
N ASN A 3 -23.45 -3.08 -23.85
CA ASN A 3 -22.27 -2.40 -24.39
C ASN A 3 -21.22 -2.38 -23.27
N HIS A 4 -20.42 -3.43 -23.17
CA HIS A 4 -19.26 -3.44 -22.28
C HIS A 4 -18.15 -2.67 -23.01
N PRO A 5 -17.80 -1.46 -22.58
CA PRO A 5 -16.95 -0.58 -23.35
C PRO A 5 -15.55 -1.19 -23.41
N LEU A 6 -15.15 -1.60 -24.61
CA LEU A 6 -13.80 -1.91 -25.07
C LEU A 6 -12.80 -0.73 -24.90
N LYS A 7 -12.87 0.06 -23.82
CA LYS A 7 -12.38 1.44 -23.77
C LYS A 7 -11.69 1.87 -22.48
N LEU A 8 -11.01 0.96 -21.77
CA LEU A 8 -10.13 1.32 -20.63
C LEU A 8 -8.63 1.16 -20.92
N MET A 9 -8.24 0.63 -22.09
CA MET A 9 -6.85 0.22 -22.37
C MET A 9 -5.99 1.22 -23.16
N LYS A 10 -6.06 2.51 -22.85
CA LYS A 10 -5.01 3.47 -23.29
C LYS A 10 -4.61 4.43 -22.18
N GLY A 11 -4.22 3.90 -21.02
CA GLY A 11 -3.79 4.74 -19.91
C GLY A 11 -2.84 4.02 -18.96
N PHE A 12 -1.62 3.73 -19.42
CA PHE A 12 -0.35 3.62 -18.68
C PHE A 12 0.62 2.89 -19.63
N LYS A 13 1.55 3.61 -20.25
CA LYS A 13 2.56 3.04 -21.17
C LYS A 13 3.55 2.07 -20.50
N ASP A 14 3.42 1.86 -19.19
CA ASP A 14 4.27 1.01 -18.37
C ASP A 14 3.60 -0.35 -18.07
N LYS A 15 4.39 -1.43 -18.09
CA LYS A 15 3.98 -2.78 -17.68
C LYS A 15 3.30 -2.80 -16.30
N ARG A 16 3.68 -1.87 -15.40
CA ARG A 16 3.10 -1.73 -14.05
C ARG A 16 1.63 -1.31 -14.05
N GLY A 17 1.21 -0.47 -14.99
CA GLY A 17 -0.19 -0.07 -15.12
C GLY A 17 -1.10 -1.24 -15.54
N LYS A 18 -0.55 -2.23 -16.27
CA LYS A 18 -1.30 -3.42 -16.68
C LYS A 18 -1.75 -4.27 -15.49
N VAL A 19 -0.96 -4.32 -14.40
CA VAL A 19 -1.31 -5.10 -13.20
C VAL A 19 -2.55 -4.50 -12.53
N PHE A 20 -2.61 -3.17 -12.41
CA PHE A 20 -3.77 -2.51 -11.81
C PHE A 20 -5.07 -2.81 -12.57
N TYR A 21 -5.08 -2.66 -13.89
CA TYR A 21 -6.28 -2.97 -14.67
C TYR A 21 -6.63 -4.45 -14.65
N GLY A 22 -5.64 -5.36 -14.67
CA GLY A 22 -5.91 -6.79 -14.49
C GLY A 22 -6.58 -7.10 -13.15
N VAL A 23 -6.19 -6.41 -12.07
CA VAL A 23 -6.89 -6.50 -10.78
C VAL A 23 -8.32 -5.97 -10.91
N CYS A 24 -8.54 -4.83 -11.58
CA CYS A 24 -9.89 -4.31 -11.81
C CYS A 24 -10.78 -5.31 -12.57
N ASP A 25 -10.25 -5.96 -13.60
CA ASP A 25 -10.98 -6.98 -14.37
C ASP A 25 -11.38 -8.17 -13.47
N VAL A 26 -10.47 -8.63 -12.61
CA VAL A 26 -10.78 -9.70 -11.64
C VAL A 26 -11.84 -9.26 -10.65
N LEU A 27 -11.76 -8.04 -10.10
CA LEU A 27 -12.75 -7.50 -9.18
C LEU A 27 -14.12 -7.36 -9.86
N ASP A 28 -14.15 -7.02 -11.15
CA ASP A 28 -15.38 -6.87 -11.92
C ASP A 28 -16.07 -8.22 -12.19
N VAL A 29 -15.28 -9.24 -12.54
CA VAL A 29 -15.79 -10.59 -12.80
C VAL A 29 -16.15 -11.34 -11.52
N LYS A 30 -15.28 -11.29 -10.49
CA LYS A 30 -15.43 -12.12 -9.29
C LYS A 30 -16.32 -11.50 -8.23
N ARG A 31 -16.50 -10.17 -8.25
CA ARG A 31 -17.35 -9.45 -7.31
C ARG A 31 -17.14 -9.89 -5.84
N PRO A 32 -15.91 -9.94 -5.28
CA PRO A 32 -15.74 -10.37 -3.89
C PRO A 32 -16.49 -9.45 -2.93
N SER A 33 -16.92 -9.96 -1.77
CA SER A 33 -17.61 -9.15 -0.74
C SER A 33 -16.74 -8.01 -0.21
N ALA A 34 -15.43 -8.21 -0.16
CA ALA A 34 -14.45 -7.18 0.16
C ALA A 34 -13.10 -7.45 -0.53
N PHE A 35 -12.29 -6.41 -0.67
CA PHE A 35 -10.90 -6.49 -1.14
C PHE A 35 -10.02 -5.44 -0.47
N ILE A 36 -8.71 -5.69 -0.46
CA ILE A 36 -7.69 -4.74 -0.02
C ILE A 36 -6.59 -4.66 -1.08
N LEU A 37 -6.19 -3.44 -1.44
CA LEU A 37 -5.03 -3.18 -2.28
C LEU A 37 -4.01 -2.34 -1.50
N GLU A 38 -2.73 -2.54 -1.79
CA GLU A 38 -1.62 -1.85 -1.11
C GLU A 38 -0.67 -1.25 -2.14
N ASN A 39 -0.14 -0.06 -1.84
CA ASN A 39 0.93 0.54 -2.62
C ASN A 39 1.85 1.42 -1.76
N VAL A 40 3.02 1.76 -2.32
CA VAL A 40 3.98 2.67 -1.67
C VAL A 40 3.41 4.06 -1.49
N LYS A 41 3.80 4.75 -0.40
CA LYS A 41 3.41 6.16 -0.13
C LYS A 41 3.65 7.11 -1.31
N GLY A 42 4.68 6.84 -2.11
CA GLY A 42 4.99 7.60 -3.32
C GLY A 42 3.82 7.71 -4.30
N LEU A 43 2.87 6.78 -4.28
CA LEU A 43 1.66 6.83 -5.09
C LEU A 43 0.84 8.11 -4.87
N LEU A 44 0.77 8.61 -3.62
CA LEU A 44 -0.03 9.79 -3.27
C LEU A 44 0.44 11.06 -3.98
N ARG A 45 1.72 11.12 -4.37
CA ARG A 45 2.34 12.26 -5.05
C ARG A 45 2.67 11.98 -6.51
N HIS A 46 2.40 10.77 -6.98
CA HIS A 46 2.73 10.37 -8.34
C HIS A 46 1.89 11.14 -9.34
N ASP A 47 2.54 11.68 -10.39
CA ASP A 47 1.90 12.49 -11.43
C ASP A 47 1.01 13.61 -10.83
N GLU A 48 1.55 14.34 -9.85
CA GLU A 48 0.86 15.44 -9.15
C GLU A 48 -0.47 15.01 -8.49
N GLY A 49 -0.60 13.74 -8.12
CA GLY A 49 -1.81 13.17 -7.50
C GLY A 49 -2.84 12.63 -8.51
N LYS A 50 -2.67 12.90 -9.82
CA LYS A 50 -3.60 12.43 -10.87
C LYS A 50 -3.73 10.91 -10.89
N THR A 51 -2.65 10.20 -10.57
CA THR A 51 -2.67 8.74 -10.51
C THR A 51 -3.59 8.21 -9.42
N LEU A 52 -3.59 8.83 -8.23
CA LEU A 52 -4.49 8.44 -7.14
C LEU A 52 -5.95 8.69 -7.53
N ASP A 53 -6.24 9.83 -8.14
CA ASP A 53 -7.57 10.18 -8.62
C ASP A 53 -8.09 9.18 -9.66
N THR A 54 -7.25 8.80 -10.63
CA THR A 54 -7.59 7.77 -11.61
C THR A 54 -7.90 6.44 -10.93
N ILE A 55 -7.05 5.99 -10.00
CA ILE A 55 -7.27 4.74 -9.26
C ILE A 55 -8.60 4.77 -8.52
N LEU A 56 -8.88 5.84 -7.75
CA LEU A 56 -10.12 5.96 -7.00
C LEU A 56 -11.35 6.00 -7.91
N LYS A 57 -11.28 6.73 -9.03
CA LYS A 57 -12.37 6.76 -10.02
C LYS A 57 -12.62 5.38 -10.62
N THR A 58 -11.56 4.66 -11.02
CA THR A 58 -11.66 3.31 -11.56
C THR A 58 -12.27 2.35 -10.54
N LEU A 59 -11.73 2.30 -9.32
CA LEU A 59 -12.23 1.41 -8.26
C LEU A 59 -13.70 1.69 -7.90
N ARG A 60 -14.10 2.97 -7.83
CA ARG A 60 -15.49 3.37 -7.57
C ARG A 60 -16.43 3.07 -8.73
N GLY A 61 -15.92 2.86 -9.94
CA GLY A 61 -16.72 2.49 -11.11
C GLY A 61 -16.95 0.98 -11.25
N ILE A 62 -16.18 0.14 -10.56
CA ILE A 62 -16.29 -1.32 -10.63
C ILE A 62 -17.72 -1.74 -10.25
N GLY A 63 -18.38 -2.48 -11.15
CA GLY A 63 -19.73 -3.00 -10.94
C GLY A 63 -20.80 -1.97 -10.77
N ASP A 64 -20.75 -0.93 -11.60
CA ASP A 64 -21.69 0.20 -11.51
C ASP A 64 -21.69 0.82 -10.09
N GLY A 65 -20.51 0.90 -9.49
CA GLY A 65 -20.34 1.44 -8.16
C GLY A 65 -20.88 0.52 -7.06
N ALA A 66 -20.74 -0.79 -7.24
CA ALA A 66 -21.10 -1.80 -6.25
C ALA A 66 -20.27 -1.71 -4.95
N TYR A 67 -19.14 -1.01 -4.95
CA TYR A 67 -18.22 -0.95 -3.82
C TYR A 67 -18.21 0.42 -3.13
N ALA A 68 -18.20 0.41 -1.80
CA ALA A 68 -17.74 1.54 -0.99
C ALA A 68 -16.22 1.45 -0.87
N ILE A 69 -15.51 2.50 -1.26
CA ILE A 69 -14.04 2.54 -1.29
C ILE A 69 -13.54 3.54 -0.25
N ASP A 70 -12.67 3.08 0.63
CA ASP A 70 -11.91 3.90 1.57
C ASP A 70 -10.40 3.79 1.29
N VAL A 71 -9.63 4.84 1.56
CA VAL A 71 -8.19 4.91 1.34
C VAL A 71 -7.49 5.57 2.51
N LYS A 72 -6.40 4.96 3.00
CA LYS A 72 -5.64 5.51 4.12
C LYS A 72 -4.14 5.25 3.96
N LEU A 73 -3.34 6.25 4.33
CA LEU A 73 -1.91 6.08 4.55
C LEU A 73 -1.70 5.53 5.96
N ILE A 74 -1.05 4.37 6.05
CA ILE A 74 -0.76 3.71 7.32
C ILE A 74 0.76 3.53 7.44
N ASN A 75 1.29 3.82 8.62
CA ASN A 75 2.66 3.50 8.98
C ASN A 75 2.67 2.30 9.92
N THR A 76 3.44 1.27 9.60
CA THR A 76 3.55 0.07 10.46
C THR A 76 4.04 0.38 11.88
N GLN A 77 4.78 1.48 12.06
CA GLN A 77 5.23 1.94 13.37
C GLN A 77 4.08 2.27 14.32
N ASP A 78 2.94 2.70 13.78
CA ASP A 78 1.76 3.05 14.57
C ASP A 78 0.89 1.81 14.87
N HIS A 79 1.27 0.64 14.35
CA HIS A 79 0.52 -0.62 14.49
C HIS A 79 1.40 -1.76 14.98
N GLY A 80 2.22 -1.49 16.01
CA GLY A 80 2.90 -2.55 16.77
C GLY A 80 4.18 -3.11 16.15
N VAL A 81 4.65 -2.57 15.03
CA VAL A 81 5.88 -3.03 14.37
C VAL A 81 6.95 -1.94 14.50
N PRO A 82 8.16 -2.19 15.04
CA PRO A 82 9.21 -1.18 15.17
C PRO A 82 9.92 -0.90 13.82
N GLN A 83 9.14 -0.56 12.79
CA GLN A 83 9.59 -0.27 11.44
C GLN A 83 8.84 0.94 10.90
N ASN A 84 9.58 1.95 10.41
CA ASN A 84 8.99 3.04 9.64
C ASN A 84 8.71 2.58 8.20
N ARG A 85 7.48 2.16 7.93
CA ARG A 85 7.04 1.70 6.60
C ARG A 85 5.65 2.24 6.31
N GLU A 86 5.62 3.37 5.63
CA GLU A 86 4.39 4.00 5.19
C GLU A 86 3.88 3.36 3.89
N ARG A 87 2.62 2.92 3.87
CA ARG A 87 1.91 2.36 2.71
C ARG A 87 0.49 2.92 2.62
N VAL A 88 0.04 3.14 1.39
CA VAL A 88 -1.36 3.50 1.12
C VAL A 88 -2.15 2.22 0.90
N TYR A 89 -3.26 2.09 1.61
CA TYR A 89 -4.18 0.97 1.51
C TYR A 89 -5.51 1.45 0.94
N PHE A 90 -6.08 0.66 0.05
CA PHE A 90 -7.43 0.84 -0.47
C PHE A 90 -8.28 -0.33 0.01
N VAL A 91 -9.39 -0.04 0.68
CA VAL A 91 -10.36 -1.04 1.12
C VAL A 91 -11.62 -0.85 0.31
N GLY A 92 -12.07 -1.91 -0.36
CA GLY A 92 -13.34 -1.93 -1.06
C GLY A 92 -14.26 -2.95 -0.45
N ILE A 93 -15.46 -2.53 -0.04
CA ILE A 93 -16.50 -3.42 0.51
C ILE A 93 -17.76 -3.28 -0.34
N ARG A 94 -18.33 -4.42 -0.74
CA ARG A 94 -19.53 -4.45 -1.59
C ARG A 94 -20.71 -3.90 -0.79
N LYS A 95 -21.49 -3.00 -1.39
CA LYS A 95 -22.55 -2.24 -0.69
C LYS A 95 -23.73 -3.11 -0.24
N ASP A 96 -23.97 -4.23 -0.91
CA ASP A 96 -25.02 -5.20 -0.56
C ASP A 96 -24.70 -5.96 0.74
N VAL A 97 -23.42 -6.15 1.07
CA VAL A 97 -23.00 -6.81 2.33
C VAL A 97 -22.75 -5.82 3.47
N LEU A 98 -22.73 -4.52 3.19
CA LEU A 98 -22.67 -3.49 4.23
C LEU A 98 -24.02 -3.41 4.91
N HIS A 99 -24.09 -3.84 6.18
CA HIS A 99 -25.26 -3.56 7.01
C HIS A 99 -25.46 -2.05 7.09
N LYS A 100 -26.72 -1.59 6.98
CA LYS A 100 -27.07 -0.16 7.02
C LYS A 100 -26.50 0.58 8.25
N THR A 101 -26.22 -0.14 9.32
CA THR A 101 -25.69 0.37 10.59
C THR A 101 -24.20 0.12 10.79
N ALA A 102 -23.55 -0.74 10.01
CA ALA A 102 -22.13 -1.07 10.16
C ALA A 102 -21.30 -0.30 9.12
N LYS A 103 -20.41 0.57 9.60
CA LYS A 103 -19.40 1.24 8.77
C LYS A 103 -18.06 0.58 9.02
N PHE A 104 -17.27 0.41 7.96
CA PHE A 104 -15.87 0.03 8.09
C PHE A 104 -15.12 1.09 8.90
N SER A 105 -14.26 0.63 9.81
CA SER A 105 -13.31 1.46 10.52
C SER A 105 -11.91 0.90 10.31
N TRP A 106 -10.95 1.81 10.14
CA TRP A 106 -9.54 1.44 10.12
C TRP A 106 -9.12 0.93 11.52
N PRO A 107 -8.13 0.03 11.60
CA PRO A 107 -7.64 -0.45 12.87
C PRO A 107 -7.09 0.72 13.71
N GLU A 108 -7.32 0.65 15.01
CA GLU A 108 -6.73 1.58 15.96
C GLU A 108 -5.21 1.36 16.05
N PRO A 109 -4.45 2.40 16.42
CA PRO A 109 -3.01 2.27 16.66
C PRO A 109 -2.72 1.22 17.74
N LEU A 110 -1.62 0.48 17.56
CA LEU A 110 -1.12 -0.48 18.54
C LEU A 110 0.18 0.02 19.15
N VAL A 111 0.37 -0.28 20.44
CA VAL A 111 1.60 0.08 21.14
C VAL A 111 2.80 -0.57 20.45
N ARG A 112 3.71 0.28 19.97
CA ARG A 112 4.94 -0.15 19.33
C ARG A 112 5.93 -0.68 20.38
N PRO A 113 6.39 -1.94 20.30
CA PRO A 113 7.46 -2.42 21.16
C PRO A 113 8.77 -1.69 20.84
N SER A 114 9.67 -1.59 21.82
CA SER A 114 11.02 -1.07 21.57
C SER A 114 11.74 -1.95 20.55
N ILE A 115 12.45 -1.31 19.60
CA ILE A 115 13.27 -2.02 18.61
C ILE A 115 14.36 -2.88 19.26
N GLU A 116 14.83 -2.47 20.45
CA GLU A 116 15.84 -3.20 21.24
C GLU A 116 15.44 -4.65 21.54
N LYS A 117 14.13 -4.95 21.58
CA LYS A 117 13.64 -6.33 21.78
C LYS A 117 13.93 -7.26 20.60
N PHE A 118 14.27 -6.70 19.43
CA PHE A 118 14.48 -7.43 18.17
C PHE A 118 15.91 -7.31 17.65
N LEU A 119 16.74 -6.46 18.27
CA LEU A 119 18.14 -6.36 17.91
C LEU A 119 18.92 -7.50 18.55
N ASP A 120 19.83 -8.09 17.78
CA ASP A 120 20.81 -9.02 18.35
C ASP A 120 21.62 -8.30 19.42
N ARG A 121 21.90 -9.01 20.52
CA ARG A 121 22.80 -8.50 21.55
C ARG A 121 24.15 -8.22 20.90
N ARG A 122 24.62 -6.98 21.01
CA ARG A 122 25.95 -6.61 20.57
C ARG A 122 26.88 -6.58 21.77
N ASP A 123 27.87 -7.47 21.74
CA ASP A 123 28.94 -7.48 22.76
C ASP A 123 29.96 -6.36 22.53
N ARG A 124 29.92 -5.68 21.37
CA ARG A 124 30.81 -4.57 21.02
C ARG A 124 30.13 -3.52 20.14
N VAL A 125 30.68 -2.30 20.17
CA VAL A 125 30.28 -1.20 19.28
C VAL A 125 30.72 -1.51 17.85
N ALA A 126 29.85 -1.21 16.88
CA ALA A 126 30.17 -1.41 15.46
C ALA A 126 31.27 -0.44 15.01
N THR A 127 32.19 -0.93 14.20
CA THR A 127 33.35 -0.19 13.69
C THR A 127 33.31 -0.12 12.16
N LEU A 128 34.25 0.62 11.55
CA LEU A 128 34.31 0.74 10.09
C LEU A 128 34.54 -0.61 9.38
N SER A 129 35.05 -1.63 10.08
CA SER A 129 35.16 -2.99 9.52
C SER A 129 33.84 -3.75 9.51
N ASP A 130 32.83 -3.31 10.27
CA ASP A 130 31.50 -3.94 10.35
C ASP A 130 30.51 -3.31 9.34
N LEU A 131 30.99 -2.54 8.37
CA LEU A 131 30.13 -1.92 7.36
C LEU A 131 29.44 -3.00 6.49
N PRO A 132 28.14 -2.82 6.18
CA PRO A 132 27.45 -3.68 5.21
C PRO A 132 28.19 -3.73 3.86
N PRO A 133 27.99 -4.76 3.03
CA PRO A 133 28.57 -4.80 1.69
C PRO A 133 28.27 -3.53 0.91
N THR A 134 29.23 -3.05 0.12
CA THR A 134 29.06 -1.84 -0.72
C THR A 134 27.94 -1.98 -1.75
N SER A 135 27.57 -3.22 -2.11
CA SER A 135 26.39 -3.53 -2.94
C SER A 135 25.07 -3.13 -2.27
N SER A 136 25.02 -3.06 -0.95
CA SER A 136 23.85 -2.61 -0.18
C SER A 136 23.92 -1.11 0.09
N GLY A 137 23.88 -0.32 -0.99
CA GLY A 137 24.23 1.12 -0.97
C GLY A 137 23.53 1.95 0.12
N THR A 138 22.23 1.73 0.37
CA THR A 138 21.50 2.45 1.42
C THR A 138 21.95 2.03 2.82
N ALA A 139 22.07 0.73 3.07
CA ALA A 139 22.50 0.21 4.38
C ALA A 139 23.94 0.63 4.67
N HIS A 140 24.86 0.47 3.70
CA HIS A 140 26.25 0.86 3.81
C HIS A 140 26.37 2.35 4.18
N ARG A 141 25.65 3.22 3.46
CA ARG A 141 25.68 4.67 3.70
C ARG A 141 25.15 5.03 5.09
N ASN A 142 24.02 4.43 5.49
CA ASN A 142 23.41 4.71 6.79
C ASN A 142 24.31 4.27 7.95
N VAL A 143 24.86 3.05 7.90
CA VAL A 143 25.75 2.55 8.96
C VAL A 143 27.05 3.36 9.00
N LYS A 144 27.62 3.72 7.85
CA LYS A 144 28.83 4.56 7.77
C LYS A 144 28.65 5.94 8.42
N THR A 145 27.45 6.51 8.37
CA THR A 145 27.16 7.79 9.04
C THR A 145 27.13 7.66 10.56
N VAL A 146 26.71 6.51 11.08
CA VAL A 146 26.56 6.27 12.54
C VAL A 146 27.86 5.82 13.20
N VAL A 147 28.74 5.16 12.43
CA VAL A 147 30.02 4.63 12.92
C VAL A 147 31.16 5.68 12.88
N LYS A 148 30.95 6.82 12.21
CA LYS A 148 31.86 7.97 12.24
C LYS A 148 31.60 8.84 13.47
#